data_AF-A0A1G2YYD6-F1
#
_entry.id   AF-A0A1G2YYD6-F1
#
_cell.length_a   1.000
_cell.length_b   1.000
_cell.length_c   1.000
_cell.angle_alpha   90.00
_cell.angle_beta   90.00
_cell.angle_gamma   90.00
#
_symmetry.space_group_name_H-M   'P 1'
#
loop_
_entity.id
_entity.type
_entity.pdbx_description
1 polymer ?
#
loop_
_entity_poly.entity_id
_entity_poly.type
_entity_poly.pdbx_seq_one_letter_code
_entity_poly.pdbx_strand_id
1 'polypeptide(L)'
;MWFAGQVQCTRTLHAKTSTERRYFISSHSGRQAQKLAVLIRNPWRVENELHWTLDVSFNEDQCRVRIENAAESLSRIRRISLLLLKQEKTCKLGVKSKRAKAAYDRNYLLTLLGFKVNNDMKLS
;
A
#
# COMPACT_ATOMS: atom_id res chain seq x y z
N MET A 1 20.24 -24.29 10.71
CA MET A 1 19.95 -24.09 12.15
C MET A 1 18.92 -22.98 12.27
N TRP A 2 17.77 -23.25 12.90
CA TRP A 2 16.72 -22.26 13.14
C TRP A 2 17.02 -21.45 14.40
N PHE A 3 16.67 -20.16 14.40
CA PHE A 3 16.83 -19.29 15.57
C PHE A 3 15.47 -18.74 16.02
N ALA A 4 15.28 -18.69 17.34
CA ALA A 4 14.16 -18.01 17.97
C ALA A 4 14.60 -16.63 18.44
N GLY A 5 13.78 -15.61 18.19
CA GLY A 5 13.98 -14.26 18.69
C GLY A 5 12.75 -13.77 19.44
N GLN A 6 12.98 -13.01 20.52
CA GLN A 6 11.93 -12.43 21.33
C GLN A 6 11.89 -10.91 21.12
N VAL A 7 10.70 -10.36 20.92
CA VAL A 7 10.44 -8.91 20.94
C VAL A 7 9.49 -8.61 22.09
N GLN A 8 9.85 -7.62 22.90
CA GLN A 8 8.97 -7.09 23.95
C GLN A 8 8.49 -5.71 23.53
N CYS A 9 7.17 -5.49 23.59
CA CYS A 9 6.54 -4.21 23.35
C CYS A 9 5.88 -3.73 24.65
N THR A 10 6.26 -2.55 25.12
CA THR A 10 5.61 -1.89 26.25
C THR A 10 4.80 -0.72 25.72
N ARG A 11 3.51 -0.67 26.06
CA ARG A 11 2.58 0.37 25.63
C ARG A 11 1.88 0.94 26.86
N THR A 12 1.98 2.25 27.03
CA THR A 12 1.27 2.99 28.10
C THR A 12 0.12 3.78 27.49
N LEU A 13 -1.10 3.53 27.95
CA LEU A 13 -2.29 4.28 27.58
C LEU A 13 -3.10 4.62 28.83
N HIS A 14 -3.49 5.89 28.96
CA HIS A 14 -4.33 6.38 30.07
C HIS A 14 -3.87 5.85 31.44
N ALA A 15 -2.57 6.03 31.74
CA ALA A 15 -1.88 5.56 32.94
C ALA A 15 -1.80 4.02 33.15
N LYS A 16 -2.30 3.20 32.23
CA LYS A 16 -2.13 1.75 32.24
C LYS A 16 -0.99 1.34 31.31
N THR A 17 0.03 0.67 31.86
CA THR A 17 1.14 0.10 31.11
C THR A 17 0.89 -1.38 30.85
N SER A 18 0.84 -1.78 29.59
CA SER A 18 0.77 -3.17 29.17
C SER A 18 2.10 -3.58 28.54
N THR A 19 2.56 -4.79 28.85
CA THR A 19 3.76 -5.38 28.24
C THR A 19 3.36 -6.65 27.49
N GLU A 20 3.73 -6.72 26.22
CA GLU A 20 3.47 -7.87 25.36
C GLU A 20 4.80 -8.45 24.88
N ARG A 21 4.91 -9.79 24.89
CA ARG A 21 6.08 -10.51 24.37
C ARG A 21 5.66 -11.36 23.20
N ARG A 22 6.40 -11.26 22.10
CA ARG A 22 6.18 -12.02 20.87
C ARG A 22 7.45 -12.78 20.51
N TYR A 23 7.28 -14.04 20.12
CA TYR A 23 8.38 -14.92 19.72
C TYR A 23 8.31 -15.16 18.21
N PHE A 24 9.47 -15.09 17.55
CA PHE A 24 9.60 -15.24 16.11
C PHE A 24 10.60 -16.35 15.81
N ILE A 25 10.27 -17.18 14.81
CA ILE A 25 11.15 -18.24 14.30
C ILE A 25 11.70 -17.77 12.95
N SER A 26 13.02 -17.86 12.78
CA SER A 26 13.68 -17.48 11.53
C SER A 26 14.75 -18.49 11.14
N SER A 27 14.88 -18.72 9.83
CA SER A 27 16.00 -19.45 9.22
C SER A 27 17.23 -18.56 9.00
N HIS A 28 17.15 -17.27 9.30
CA HIS A 28 18.26 -16.34 9.09
C HIS A 28 19.48 -16.74 9.93
N SER A 29 20.65 -16.84 9.29
CA SER A 29 21.89 -17.17 9.95
C SER A 29 22.46 -15.96 10.70
N GLY A 30 22.46 -16.05 12.03
CA GLY A 30 23.13 -15.08 12.90
C GLY A 30 22.23 -14.50 13.98
N ARG A 31 22.80 -14.31 15.18
CA ARG A 31 22.12 -13.74 16.35
C ARG A 31 22.13 -12.21 16.33
N GLN A 32 21.76 -11.59 15.20
CA GLN A 32 21.76 -10.14 15.05
C GLN A 32 20.36 -9.58 15.31
N ALA A 33 20.14 -9.06 16.52
CA ALA A 33 18.85 -8.53 16.95
C ALA A 33 18.32 -7.41 16.04
N GLN A 34 19.20 -6.55 15.52
CA GLN A 34 18.82 -5.45 14.63
C GLN A 34 18.22 -5.95 13.30
N LYS A 35 18.85 -6.96 12.68
CA LYS A 35 18.32 -7.55 11.44
C LYS A 35 16.98 -8.22 11.67
N LEU A 36 16.84 -8.95 12.77
CA LEU A 36 15.56 -9.55 13.15
C LEU A 36 14.48 -8.48 13.35
N ALA A 37 14.79 -7.37 14.02
CA ALA A 37 13.83 -6.28 14.21
C ALA A 37 13.36 -5.65 12.88
N VAL A 38 14.26 -5.49 11.91
CA VAL A 38 13.91 -5.03 10.56
C VAL A 38 13.00 -6.04 9.86
N LEU A 39 13.35 -7.33 9.90
CA LEU A 39 12.54 -8.40 9.31
C LEU A 39 11.14 -8.48 9.91
N ILE A 40 11.02 -8.30 11.23
CA ILE A 40 9.72 -8.29 11.94
C ILE A 40 8.89 -7.06 11.56
N ARG A 41 9.52 -5.90 11.36
CA ARG A 41 8.82 -4.66 11.00
C ARG A 41 8.43 -4.59 9.53
N ASN A 42 9.22 -5.17 8.62
CA ASN A 42 9.01 -5.02 7.18
C ASN A 42 7.61 -5.46 6.70
N PRO A 43 7.01 -6.57 7.17
CA PRO A 43 5.65 -6.93 6.81
C PRO A 43 4.61 -5.83 7.10
N TRP A 44 4.76 -5.11 8.21
CA TRP A 44 3.87 -4.00 8.56
C TRP A 44 3.95 -2.83 7.58
N ARG A 45 5.04 -2.68 6.82
CA ARG A 45 5.11 -1.68 5.75
C ARG A 45 4.15 -2.01 4.63
N VAL A 46 3.96 -3.30 4.30
CA VAL A 46 2.99 -3.70 3.29
C VAL A 46 1.59 -3.33 3.76
N GLU A 47 1.26 -3.64 5.01
CA GLU A 47 -0.03 -3.28 5.59
C GLU A 47 -0.27 -1.75 5.59
N ASN A 48 0.71 -0.99 6.07
CA ASN A 48 0.56 0.46 6.21
C ASN A 48 0.60 1.21 4.87
N GLU A 49 1.47 0.82 3.93
CA GLU A 49 1.70 1.57 2.70
C GLU A 49 0.83 1.10 1.53
N LEU A 50 0.37 -0.14 1.55
CA LEU A 50 -0.48 -0.73 0.51
C LEU A 50 -1.93 -0.85 1.00
N HIS A 51 -2.19 -1.65 2.03
CA HIS A 51 -3.56 -1.96 2.47
C HIS A 51 -4.31 -0.70 2.91
N TRP A 52 -3.75 0.07 3.86
CA TRP A 52 -4.40 1.31 4.31
C TRP A 52 -4.70 2.29 3.17
N THR A 53 -3.81 2.36 2.15
CA THR A 53 -4.04 3.24 1.00
C THR A 53 -5.17 2.72 0.11
N LEU A 54 -5.30 1.41 -0.06
CA LEU A 54 -6.42 0.79 -0.78
C LEU A 54 -7.73 1.01 -0.03
N ASP A 55 -7.74 0.84 1.29
CA ASP A 55 -8.93 1.02 2.12
C ASP A 55 -9.43 2.47 2.05
N VAL A 56 -8.54 3.45 2.24
CA VAL A 56 -8.92 4.86 2.30
C VAL A 56 -9.13 5.50 0.93
N SER A 57 -8.31 5.15 -0.08
CA SER A 57 -8.36 5.81 -1.39
C SER A 57 -9.23 5.09 -2.42
N PHE A 58 -9.39 3.78 -2.29
CA PHE A 58 -10.20 2.93 -3.17
C PHE A 58 -11.46 2.36 -2.51
N ASN A 59 -11.69 2.67 -1.23
CA ASN A 59 -12.87 2.24 -0.47
C ASN A 59 -13.05 0.72 -0.51
N GLU A 60 -11.93 0.00 -0.41
CA GLU A 60 -11.87 -1.46 -0.56
C GLU A 60 -12.74 -2.18 0.48
N ASP A 61 -12.62 -1.80 1.76
CA ASP A 61 -13.43 -2.34 2.87
C ASP A 61 -14.95 -2.21 2.66
N GLN A 62 -15.39 -1.14 2.01
CA GLN A 62 -16.82 -0.90 1.78
C GLN A 62 -17.33 -1.60 0.52
N CYS A 63 -16.46 -2.23 -0.27
CA CYS A 63 -16.84 -2.88 -1.51
C CYS A 63 -17.61 -4.18 -1.23
N ARG A 64 -18.89 -4.21 -1.60
CA ARG A 64 -19.80 -5.36 -1.39
C ARG A 64 -19.84 -6.34 -2.56
N VAL A 65 -18.86 -6.28 -3.46
CA VAL A 65 -18.79 -7.19 -4.61
C VAL A 65 -18.51 -8.61 -4.09
N ARG A 66 -19.47 -9.51 -4.27
CA ARG A 66 -19.44 -10.90 -3.78
C ARG A 66 -19.68 -11.93 -4.89
N ILE A 67 -19.59 -11.50 -6.14
CA ILE A 67 -19.86 -12.36 -7.31
C ILE A 67 -18.54 -12.99 -7.74
N GLU A 68 -18.49 -14.33 -7.73
CA GLU A 68 -17.39 -15.15 -8.29
C GLU A 68 -15.98 -14.56 -8.01
N ASN A 69 -15.17 -14.43 -9.06
CA ASN A 69 -13.80 -13.90 -9.02
C ASN A 69 -13.74 -12.36 -9.12
N ALA A 70 -14.87 -11.67 -8.99
CA ALA A 70 -14.91 -10.22 -9.15
C ALA A 70 -14.19 -9.50 -8.00
N ALA A 71 -14.26 -10.03 -6.78
CA ALA A 71 -13.52 -9.48 -5.64
C ALA A 71 -12.00 -9.55 -5.87
N GLU A 72 -11.50 -10.69 -6.35
CA GLU A 72 -10.09 -10.87 -6.65
C GLU A 72 -9.66 -9.97 -7.81
N SER A 73 -10.42 -9.99 -8.91
CA SER A 73 -10.14 -9.18 -10.11
C SER A 73 -10.08 -7.69 -9.77
N LEU A 74 -11.01 -7.21 -8.95
CA LEU A 74 -11.05 -5.83 -8.51
C LEU A 74 -9.86 -5.48 -7.61
N SER A 75 -9.46 -6.39 -6.71
CA SER A 75 -8.27 -6.19 -5.87
C SER A 75 -6.99 -6.03 -6.70
N ARG A 76 -6.84 -6.83 -7.78
CA ARG A 76 -5.70 -6.73 -8.71
C ARG A 76 -5.72 -5.40 -9.46
N ILE A 77 -6.87 -4.99 -9.98
CA ILE A 77 -7.02 -3.72 -10.71
C ILE A 77 -6.71 -2.52 -9.80
N ARG A 78 -7.17 -2.53 -8.55
CA ARG A 78 -6.87 -1.46 -7.58
C ARG A 78 -5.38 -1.36 -7.29
N ARG A 79 -4.71 -2.50 -7.10
CA ARG A 79 -3.25 -2.55 -6.91
C ARG A 79 -2.49 -1.99 -8.11
N ILE A 80 -2.85 -2.37 -9.33
CA ILE A 80 -2.25 -1.82 -10.57
C ILE A 80 -2.49 -0.31 -10.65
N SER A 81 -3.72 0.12 -10.41
CA SER A 81 -4.08 1.55 -10.42
C SER A 81 -3.26 2.35 -9.40
N LEU A 82 -3.09 1.83 -8.19
CA LEU A 82 -2.28 2.46 -7.16
C LEU A 82 -0.81 2.57 -7.55
N LEU A 83 -0.25 1.52 -8.18
CA LEU A 83 1.12 1.54 -8.69
C LEU A 83 1.32 2.66 -9.72
N LEU A 84 0.41 2.79 -10.70
CA LEU A 84 0.45 3.85 -11.71
C LEU A 84 0.38 5.24 -11.07
N LEU A 85 -0.53 5.44 -10.11
CA LEU A 85 -0.69 6.73 -9.42
C LEU A 85 0.53 7.10 -8.55
N LYS A 86 1.22 6.10 -7.97
CA LYS A 86 2.46 6.29 -7.21
C LYS A 86 3.67 6.55 -8.11
N GLN A 87 3.72 5.97 -9.31
CA GLN A 87 4.80 6.19 -10.29
C GLN A 87 4.71 7.57 -10.96
N GLU A 88 3.50 8.12 -11.09
CA GLU A 88 3.26 9.43 -11.66
C GLU A 88 3.81 10.55 -10.76
N LYS A 89 4.71 11.40 -11.29
CA LYS A 89 5.40 12.45 -10.52
C LYS A 89 5.08 13.88 -10.96
N THR A 90 4.30 14.07 -12.02
CA THR A 90 3.94 15.39 -12.55
C THR A 90 3.00 16.15 -11.62
N CYS A 91 2.10 15.44 -10.92
CA CYS A 91 1.17 16.04 -9.96
C CYS A 91 1.55 15.72 -8.51
N LYS A 92 1.79 16.76 -7.69
CA LYS A 92 2.00 16.65 -6.24
C LYS A 92 0.67 16.61 -5.48
N LEU A 93 -0.14 15.60 -5.74
CA LEU A 93 -1.44 15.39 -5.09
C LEU A 93 -1.49 14.03 -4.38
N GLY A 94 -2.35 13.91 -3.36
CA GLY A 94 -2.62 12.63 -2.71
C GLY A 94 -3.31 11.64 -3.66
N VAL A 95 -3.20 10.33 -3.37
CA VAL A 95 -3.70 9.24 -4.23
C VAL A 95 -5.18 9.41 -4.60
N LYS A 96 -6.03 9.76 -3.63
CA LYS A 96 -7.47 10.03 -3.86
C LYS A 96 -7.70 11.15 -4.86
N SER A 97 -6.97 12.27 -4.74
CA SER A 97 -7.09 13.42 -5.63
C SER A 97 -6.53 13.16 -7.01
N LYS A 98 -5.41 12.41 -7.12
CA LYS A 98 -4.90 11.96 -8.42
C LYS A 98 -5.89 11.05 -9.13
N ARG A 99 -6.51 10.11 -8.40
CA ARG A 99 -7.58 9.25 -8.94
C ARG A 99 -8.77 10.06 -9.44
N ALA A 100 -9.20 11.07 -8.69
CA ALA A 100 -10.27 11.99 -9.11
C ALA A 100 -9.86 12.78 -10.36
N LYS A 101 -8.63 13.30 -10.42
CA LYS A 101 -8.10 13.99 -11.60
C LYS A 101 -8.10 13.08 -12.83
N ALA A 102 -7.68 11.82 -12.68
CA ALA A 102 -7.72 10.85 -13.77
C ALA A 102 -9.16 10.54 -14.26
N ALA A 103 -10.17 10.71 -13.40
CA ALA A 103 -11.57 10.57 -13.80
C ALA A 103 -12.10 11.79 -14.58
N TYR A 104 -11.61 13.00 -14.28
CA TYR A 104 -12.08 14.23 -14.93
C TYR A 104 -11.23 14.68 -16.14
N ASP A 105 -9.94 14.37 -16.15
CA ASP A 105 -8.98 14.80 -17.16
C ASP A 105 -8.48 13.60 -17.97
N ARG A 106 -9.00 13.48 -19.19
CA ARG A 106 -8.65 12.40 -20.13
C ARG A 106 -7.17 12.44 -20.50
N ASN A 107 -6.56 13.61 -20.62
CA ASN A 107 -5.15 13.72 -21.00
C ASN A 107 -4.25 13.24 -19.87
N TYR A 108 -4.61 13.55 -18.63
CA TYR A 108 -3.92 13.02 -17.45
C TYR A 108 -4.09 11.50 -17.31
N LEU A 109 -5.28 10.95 -17.59
CA LEU A 109 -5.49 9.50 -17.64
C LEU A 109 -4.61 8.82 -18.70
N LEU A 110 -4.56 9.37 -19.92
CA LEU A 110 -3.74 8.83 -21.00
C LEU A 110 -2.24 8.87 -20.62
N THR A 111 -1.80 9.95 -19.99
CA THR A 111 -0.43 10.07 -19.46
C THR A 111 -0.14 9.01 -18.40
N LEU A 112 -1.07 8.76 -17.48
CA LEU A 112 -0.95 7.70 -16.46
C LEU A 112 -0.83 6.29 -17.07
N LEU A 113 -1.50 6.05 -18.20
CA LEU A 113 -1.45 4.78 -18.93
C LEU A 113 -0.22 4.68 -19.86
N GLY A 114 0.60 5.72 -19.94
CA GLY A 114 1.83 5.73 -20.76
C GLY A 114 1.64 6.21 -22.20
N PHE A 115 0.46 6.73 -22.56
CA PHE A 115 0.25 7.35 -23.86
C PHE A 115 0.80 8.78 -23.88
N LYS A 116 1.51 9.13 -24.95
CA LYS A 116 1.89 10.53 -25.22
C LYS A 116 0.68 11.27 -25.79
N VAL A 117 0.18 12.26 -25.06
CA VAL A 117 -0.83 13.18 -25.59
C VAL A 117 -0.10 14.17 -26.49
N ASN A 118 -0.17 13.97 -27.80
CA ASN A 118 0.24 14.99 -28.76
C ASN A 118 -0.85 16.07 -28.79
N ASN A 119 -0.46 17.33 -28.60
CA ASN A 119 -1.36 18.47 -28.51
C ASN A 119 -1.89 18.95 -29.89
N ASP A 120 -1.85 18.10 -30.92
CA ASP A 120 -2.05 18.48 -32.32
C ASP A 120 -3.52 18.46 -32.77
N MET A 121 -4.46 18.62 -31.85
CA MET A 121 -5.88 18.87 -32.16
C MET A 121 -6.39 20.12 -31.44
N LYS A 122 -5.68 21.24 -31.58
CA LYS A 122 -6.37 22.53 -31.63
C LYS A 122 -6.94 22.67 -33.04
N LEU A 123 -8.21 22.31 -33.19
CA LEU A 123 -9.00 22.55 -34.39
C LEU A 123 -8.88 24.03 -34.79
N SER A 124 -8.42 24.25 -36.02
CA SER A 124 -8.62 25.49 -36.80
C SER A 124 -10.10 25.71 -37.08
#